data_AF-A0A8S3TWE9-F1
#
_entry.id   AF-A0A8S3TWE9-F1
#
_cell.length_a   1.000
_cell.length_b   1.000
_cell.length_c   1.000
_cell.angle_alpha   90.00
_cell.angle_beta   90.00
_cell.angle_gamma   90.00
#
_symmetry.space_group_name_H-M   'P 1'
#
loop_
_entity.id
_entity.type
_entity.pdbx_description
1 polymer ?
#
loop_
_entity_poly.entity_id
_entity_poly.type
_entity_poly.pdbx_seq_one_letter_code
_entity_poly.pdbx_strand_id
1 'polypeptide(L)'
;MPREQFLYETLKKVRVQHREEKERLKKRLKEVHKERENDFANLKKDFRELQENYEKLLSERKENRLNLKEEGKGCTESSQDYVNLLQKRLQHNETTQIRYLLKEREDTIAQLKTEKDDLQTRLSSVAGEKLVKGNPSITDLGDPNRPMKIGEKYGELYDNEWTDAMECTNDIKPFYSDSVHPDFEEILVLHLCRLLKSCYHECLVLADEQIDKIGKTIAETLCLNISSREDICDLSLCKDVATQRRLRHEHFANYLFKNQIIGKTAMNAWDYAHKSADVIELLMKT
;
A
#
# COMPACT_ATOMS: atom_id res chain seq x y z
N MET A 1 28.73 104.13 91.37
CA MET A 1 27.81 104.10 90.21
C MET A 1 28.43 103.78 88.82
N PRO A 2 29.50 102.96 88.60
CA PRO A 2 29.95 102.64 87.21
C PRO A 2 29.52 101.26 86.64
N ARG A 3 29.09 100.31 87.47
CA ARG A 3 28.85 98.91 87.02
C ARG A 3 27.56 98.74 86.21
N GLU A 4 26.50 99.49 86.53
CA GLU A 4 25.21 99.38 85.85
C GLU A 4 25.25 99.93 84.41
N GLN A 5 26.00 101.02 84.18
CA GLN A 5 26.21 101.56 82.83
C GLN A 5 27.03 100.62 81.94
N PHE A 6 28.04 99.94 82.50
CA PHE A 6 28.84 98.94 81.76
C PHE A 6 28.01 97.71 81.37
N LEU A 7 27.16 97.22 82.28
CA LEU A 7 26.21 96.13 82.00
C LEU A 7 25.20 96.51 80.92
N TYR A 8 24.66 97.74 80.97
CA TYR A 8 23.71 98.23 79.97
C TYR A 8 24.33 98.30 78.56
N GLU A 9 25.52 98.88 78.42
CA GLU A 9 26.21 98.96 77.12
C GLU A 9 26.62 97.58 76.59
N THR A 10 27.01 96.66 77.48
CA THR A 10 27.33 95.28 77.09
C THR A 10 26.08 94.55 76.59
N LEU A 11 24.96 94.65 77.30
CA LEU A 11 23.68 94.06 76.89
C LEU A 11 23.16 94.65 75.57
N LYS A 12 23.37 95.94 75.34
CA LYS A 12 23.01 96.62 74.09
C LYS A 12 23.83 96.08 72.92
N LYS A 13 25.16 95.92 73.08
CA LYS A 13 26.03 95.32 72.06
C LYS A 13 25.64 93.88 71.73
N VAL A 14 25.38 93.05 72.75
CA VAL A 14 24.94 91.66 72.57
C VAL A 14 23.59 91.58 71.83
N ARG A 15 22.64 92.47 72.13
CA ARG A 15 21.35 92.53 71.41
C ARG A 15 21.53 92.89 69.92
N VAL A 16 22.43 93.82 69.61
CA VAL A 16 22.73 94.21 68.22
C VAL A 16 23.40 93.05 67.48
N GLN A 17 24.39 92.40 68.09
CA GLN A 17 25.06 91.23 67.52
C GLN A 17 24.08 90.08 67.26
N HIS A 18 23.21 89.76 68.22
CA HIS A 18 22.18 88.74 68.01
C HIS A 18 21.19 89.11 66.90
N ARG A 19 20.84 90.39 66.74
CA ARG A 19 19.97 90.84 65.64
C ARG A 19 20.66 90.66 64.29
N GLU A 20 21.94 91.03 64.18
CA GLU A 20 22.72 90.86 62.97
C GLU A 20 22.92 89.39 62.61
N GLU A 21 23.25 88.56 63.59
CA GLU A 21 23.42 87.12 63.41
C GLU A 21 22.09 86.45 63.00
N LYS A 22 20.98 86.84 63.61
CA LYS A 22 19.63 86.38 63.20
C LYS A 22 19.32 86.75 61.76
N GLU A 23 19.66 87.95 61.30
CA GLU A 23 19.46 88.35 59.91
C GLU A 23 20.41 87.63 58.94
N ARG A 24 21.67 87.37 59.35
CA ARG A 24 22.60 86.54 58.58
C ARG A 24 22.07 85.11 58.41
N LEU A 25 21.60 84.50 59.49
CA LEU A 25 21.03 83.14 59.47
C LEU A 25 19.76 83.08 58.61
N LYS A 26 18.88 84.09 58.67
CA LYS A 26 17.71 84.16 57.78
C LYS A 26 18.09 84.25 56.30
N LYS A 27 19.14 85.01 55.95
CA LYS A 27 19.63 85.08 54.56
C LYS A 27 20.16 83.72 54.10
N ARG A 28 21.02 83.07 54.90
CA ARG A 28 21.53 81.73 54.60
C ARG A 28 20.41 80.70 54.45
N LEU A 29 19.39 80.75 55.31
CA LEU A 29 18.24 79.84 55.23
C LEU A 29 17.49 80.01 53.89
N LYS A 30 17.31 81.24 53.41
CA LYS A 30 16.67 81.53 52.12
C LYS A 30 17.51 81.05 50.93
N GLU A 31 18.82 81.24 50.99
CA GLU A 31 19.76 80.77 49.96
C GLU A 31 19.72 79.25 49.85
N VAL A 32 19.85 78.54 50.99
CA VAL A 32 19.78 77.08 51.05
C VAL A 32 18.42 76.56 50.56
N HIS A 33 17.31 77.24 50.87
CA HIS A 33 16.01 76.86 50.33
C HIS A 33 15.94 76.98 48.82
N LYS A 34 16.45 78.09 48.26
CA LYS A 34 16.48 78.30 46.81
C LYS A 34 17.36 77.27 46.09
N GLU A 35 18.52 76.94 46.66
CA GLU A 35 19.39 75.87 46.14
C GLU A 35 18.67 74.53 46.13
N ARG A 36 18.01 74.17 47.23
CA ARG A 36 17.25 72.92 47.35
C ARG A 36 16.09 72.84 46.34
N GLU A 37 15.40 73.96 46.10
CA GLU A 37 14.34 74.03 45.09
C GLU A 37 14.88 73.82 43.67
N ASN A 38 16.03 74.41 43.36
CA ASN A 38 16.69 74.22 42.06
C ASN A 38 17.16 72.76 41.88
N ASP A 39 17.78 72.17 42.89
CA ASP A 39 18.22 70.77 42.86
C ASP A 39 17.03 69.82 42.66
N PHE A 40 15.91 70.10 43.33
CA PHE A 40 14.70 69.31 43.17
C PHE A 40 14.10 69.45 41.76
N ALA A 41 14.15 70.65 41.17
CA ALA A 41 13.71 70.88 39.80
C ALA A 41 14.58 70.13 38.78
N ASN A 42 15.91 70.15 38.97
CA ASN A 42 16.86 69.42 38.14
C ASN A 42 16.65 67.91 38.26
N LEU A 43 16.57 67.38 39.49
CA LEU A 43 16.35 65.95 39.72
C LEU A 43 15.04 65.46 39.11
N LYS A 44 13.98 66.27 39.16
CA LYS A 44 12.69 65.96 38.51
C LYS A 44 12.78 65.97 36.98
N LYS A 45 13.67 66.77 36.41
CA LYS A 45 13.94 66.76 34.97
C LYS A 45 14.68 65.47 34.58
N ASP A 46 15.76 65.15 35.29
CA ASP A 46 16.56 63.94 35.05
C ASP A 46 15.71 62.67 35.16
N PHE A 47 14.80 62.62 36.14
CA PHE A 47 13.90 61.48 36.31
C PHE A 47 12.96 61.28 35.12
N ARG A 48 12.48 62.38 34.50
CA ARG A 48 11.63 62.30 33.30
C ARG A 48 12.43 61.81 32.10
N GLU A 49 13.62 62.36 31.88
CA GLU A 49 14.51 61.93 30.79
C GLU A 49 14.88 60.45 30.93
N LEU A 50 15.15 59.98 32.15
CA LEU A 50 15.45 58.57 32.41
C LEU A 50 14.24 57.66 32.12
N GLN A 51 13.04 58.10 32.47
CA GLN A 51 11.81 57.36 32.20
C GLN A 51 11.56 57.20 30.70
N GLU A 52 11.70 58.28 29.92
CA GLU A 52 11.56 58.26 28.46
C GLU A 52 12.58 57.33 27.80
N ASN A 53 13.84 57.38 28.24
CA ASN A 53 14.90 56.50 27.74
C ASN A 53 14.61 55.02 28.04
N TYR A 54 14.08 54.72 29.23
CA TYR A 54 13.72 53.36 29.61
C TYR A 54 12.59 52.79 28.75
N GLU A 55 11.56 53.59 28.46
CA GLU A 55 10.45 53.21 27.60
C GLU A 55 10.91 52.95 26.15
N LYS A 56 11.81 53.80 25.63
CA LYS A 56 12.40 53.62 24.30
C LYS A 56 13.24 52.35 24.19
N LEU A 57 14.08 52.08 25.18
CA LEU A 57 14.86 50.82 25.22
C LEU A 57 13.97 49.59 25.29
N LEU A 58 12.85 49.67 26.01
CA LEU A 58 11.86 48.59 26.07
C LEU A 58 11.20 48.34 24.71
N SER A 59 10.87 49.40 23.95
CA SER A 59 10.29 49.23 22.61
C SER A 59 11.30 48.65 21.62
N GLU A 60 12.53 49.16 21.60
CA GLU A 60 13.60 48.66 20.72
C GLU A 60 13.91 47.18 21.01
N ARG A 61 13.96 46.79 22.29
CA ARG A 61 14.18 45.39 22.68
C ARG A 61 13.05 44.46 22.22
N LYS A 62 11.79 44.94 22.23
CA LYS A 62 10.65 44.15 21.73
C LYS A 62 10.72 43.96 20.22
N GLU A 63 11.05 45.02 19.48
CA GLU A 63 11.20 44.98 18.03
C GLU A 63 12.35 44.05 17.60
N ASN A 64 13.53 44.20 18.20
CA ASN A 64 14.68 43.33 17.92
C ASN A 64 14.36 41.85 18.19
N ARG A 65 13.56 41.54 19.21
CA ARG A 65 13.12 40.18 19.50
C ARG A 65 12.19 39.62 18.42
N LEU A 66 11.36 40.45 17.80
CA LEU A 66 10.48 40.02 16.71
C LEU A 66 11.29 39.75 15.45
N ASN A 67 12.17 40.69 15.07
CA ASN A 67 13.02 40.56 13.89
C ASN A 67 13.89 39.29 13.94
N LEU A 68 14.53 39.02 15.09
CA LEU A 68 15.33 37.80 15.29
C LEU A 68 14.51 36.51 15.15
N LYS A 69 13.22 36.52 15.53
CA LYS A 69 12.34 35.35 15.36
C LYS A 69 11.94 35.17 13.90
N GLU A 70 11.74 36.24 13.15
CA GLU A 70 11.39 36.19 11.73
C GLU A 70 12.58 35.76 10.87
N GLU A 71 13.77 36.32 11.12
CA GLU A 71 15.01 35.90 10.47
C GLU A 71 15.35 34.43 10.76
N GLY A 72 15.15 33.99 12.01
CA GLY A 72 15.32 32.60 12.40
C GLY A 72 14.39 31.63 11.65
N LYS A 73 13.12 32.01 11.46
CA LYS A 73 12.15 31.20 10.70
C LYS A 73 12.51 31.10 9.21
N GLY A 74 12.83 32.22 8.57
CA GLY A 74 13.19 32.24 7.15
C GLY A 74 14.44 31.40 6.83
N CYS A 75 15.44 31.41 7.73
CA CYS A 75 16.63 30.58 7.58
C CYS A 75 16.32 29.07 7.72
N THR A 76 15.44 28.70 8.66
CA THR A 76 15.03 27.29 8.83
C THR A 76 14.19 26.77 7.67
N GLU A 77 13.28 27.57 7.13
CA GLU A 77 12.42 27.19 5.99
C GLU A 77 13.24 26.98 4.72
N SER A 78 14.14 27.92 4.40
CA SER A 78 15.02 27.79 3.23
C SER A 78 15.98 26.60 3.34
N SER A 79 16.45 26.26 4.55
CA SER A 79 17.30 25.09 4.78
C SER A 79 16.52 23.78 4.62
N GLN A 80 15.29 23.73 5.15
CA GLN A 80 14.42 22.56 5.04
C GLN A 80 14.02 22.28 3.57
N ASP A 81 13.74 23.31 2.78
CA ASP A 81 13.43 23.17 1.37
C ASP A 81 14.60 22.61 0.56
N TYR A 82 15.83 23.03 0.87
CA TYR A 82 17.02 22.50 0.23
C TYR A 82 17.26 21.03 0.56
N VAL A 83 17.06 20.63 1.82
CA VAL A 83 17.13 19.22 2.26
C VAL A 83 16.07 18.38 1.54
N ASN A 84 14.83 18.86 1.48
CA ASN A 84 13.74 18.17 0.79
C ASN A 84 14.04 17.97 -0.71
N LEU A 85 14.62 18.97 -1.36
CA LEU A 85 15.01 18.90 -2.78
C LEU A 85 16.12 17.85 -3.01
N LEU A 86 17.14 17.83 -2.15
CA LEU A 86 18.23 16.85 -2.23
C LEU A 86 17.70 15.43 -2.02
N GLN A 87 16.81 15.22 -1.06
CA GLN A 87 16.22 13.92 -0.77
C GLN A 87 15.38 13.40 -1.94
N LYS A 88 14.57 14.26 -2.58
CA LYS A 88 13.83 13.89 -3.80
C LYS A 88 14.76 13.48 -4.94
N ARG A 89 15.89 14.16 -5.11
CA ARG A 89 16.86 13.86 -6.18
C ARG A 89 17.57 12.52 -5.94
N LEU A 90 17.93 12.22 -4.69
CA LEU A 90 18.50 10.92 -4.31
C LEU A 90 17.53 9.78 -4.60
N GLN A 91 16.28 9.90 -4.12
CA GLN A 91 15.24 8.89 -4.36
C GLN A 91 14.99 8.67 -5.86
N HIS A 92 14.96 9.75 -6.66
CA HIS A 92 14.77 9.63 -8.10
C HIS A 92 15.93 8.91 -8.81
N ASN A 93 17.17 9.16 -8.38
CA ASN A 93 18.34 8.53 -8.98
C ASN A 93 18.41 7.04 -8.65
N GLU A 94 18.20 6.68 -7.37
CA GLU A 94 18.17 5.29 -6.91
C GLU A 94 17.07 4.48 -7.62
N THR A 95 15.86 5.04 -7.71
CA THR A 95 14.74 4.37 -8.38
C THR A 95 14.97 4.19 -9.89
N THR A 96 15.63 5.15 -10.53
CA THR A 96 15.97 5.05 -11.97
C THR A 96 17.01 3.96 -12.22
N GLN A 97 18.04 3.89 -11.37
CA GLN A 97 19.10 2.89 -11.50
C GLN A 97 18.61 1.47 -11.24
N ILE A 98 17.76 1.29 -10.22
CA ILE A 98 17.09 0.00 -9.94
C ILE A 98 16.22 -0.41 -11.13
N ARG A 99 15.46 0.51 -11.72
CA ARG A 99 14.58 0.21 -12.86
C ARG A 99 15.35 -0.25 -14.09
N TYR A 100 16.50 0.37 -14.37
CA TYR A 100 17.37 -0.05 -15.47
C TYR A 100 17.91 -1.48 -15.25
N LEU A 101 18.42 -1.76 -14.04
CA LEU A 101 18.95 -3.08 -13.68
C LEU A 101 17.86 -4.17 -13.72
N LEU A 102 16.64 -3.87 -13.27
CA LEU A 102 15.52 -4.82 -13.34
C LEU A 102 15.21 -5.20 -14.79
N LYS A 103 15.13 -4.22 -15.68
CA LYS A 103 14.88 -4.45 -17.10
C LYS A 103 15.97 -5.32 -17.73
N GLU A 104 17.24 -5.04 -17.45
CA GLU A 104 18.37 -5.84 -17.95
C GLU A 104 18.32 -7.30 -17.47
N ARG A 105 17.93 -7.51 -16.20
CA ARG A 105 17.76 -8.85 -15.63
C ARG A 105 16.58 -9.59 -16.26
N GLU A 106 15.45 -8.92 -16.47
CA GLU A 106 14.28 -9.48 -17.15
C GLU A 106 14.61 -9.92 -18.58
N ASP A 107 15.30 -9.07 -19.35
CA ASP A 107 15.74 -9.39 -20.71
C ASP A 107 16.68 -10.62 -20.73
N THR A 108 17.60 -10.71 -19.76
CA THR A 108 18.50 -11.86 -19.60
C THR A 108 17.73 -13.14 -19.26
N ILE A 109 16.75 -13.07 -18.37
CA ILE A 109 15.90 -14.21 -18.01
C ILE A 109 15.10 -14.69 -19.23
N ALA A 110 14.55 -13.77 -20.01
CA ALA A 110 13.82 -14.11 -21.23
C ALA A 110 14.71 -14.83 -22.24
N GLN A 111 15.93 -14.33 -22.48
CA GLN A 111 16.90 -14.98 -23.36
C GLN A 111 17.28 -16.38 -22.86
N LEU A 112 17.63 -16.52 -21.58
CA LEU A 112 17.99 -17.82 -21.01
C LEU A 112 16.84 -18.83 -21.05
N LYS A 113 15.59 -18.39 -20.87
CA LYS A 113 14.40 -19.26 -21.05
C LYS A 113 14.30 -19.76 -22.49
N THR A 114 14.45 -18.86 -23.47
CA THR A 114 14.40 -19.26 -24.88
C THR A 114 15.53 -20.23 -25.27
N GLU A 115 16.75 -20.00 -24.80
CA GLU A 115 17.88 -20.91 -25.06
C GLU A 115 17.68 -22.27 -24.39
N LYS A 116 17.19 -22.29 -23.15
CA LYS A 116 16.87 -23.53 -22.44
C LYS A 116 15.83 -24.35 -23.20
N ASP A 117 14.77 -23.71 -23.68
CA ASP A 117 13.68 -24.40 -24.40
C ASP A 117 14.15 -24.91 -25.78
N ASP A 118 14.99 -24.16 -26.50
CA ASP A 118 15.62 -24.62 -27.75
C ASP A 118 16.52 -25.85 -27.51
N LEU A 119 17.43 -25.76 -26.53
CA LEU A 119 18.32 -26.85 -26.17
C LEU A 119 17.54 -28.09 -25.73
N GLN A 120 16.49 -27.92 -24.94
CA GLN A 120 15.63 -29.01 -24.49
C GLN A 120 14.91 -29.67 -25.67
N THR A 121 14.41 -28.87 -26.63
CA THR A 121 13.76 -29.38 -27.84
C THR A 121 14.74 -30.16 -28.71
N ARG A 122 15.92 -29.62 -28.96
CA ARG A 122 16.97 -30.28 -29.74
C ARG A 122 17.46 -31.57 -29.08
N LEU A 123 17.68 -31.54 -27.77
CA LEU A 123 18.10 -32.72 -27.01
C LEU A 123 17.03 -33.81 -27.05
N SER A 124 15.75 -33.44 -26.88
CA SER A 124 14.63 -34.36 -26.96
C SER A 124 14.50 -34.99 -28.35
N SER A 125 14.71 -34.20 -29.41
CA SER A 125 14.72 -34.69 -30.79
C SER A 125 15.85 -35.69 -31.04
N VAL A 126 17.09 -35.36 -30.63
CA VAL A 126 18.25 -36.25 -30.81
C VAL A 126 18.11 -37.52 -29.97
N ALA A 127 17.57 -37.41 -28.76
CA ALA A 127 17.28 -38.56 -27.92
C ALA A 127 16.18 -39.45 -28.54
N GLY A 128 15.11 -38.84 -29.06
CA GLY A 128 14.05 -39.53 -29.79
C GLY A 128 14.58 -40.29 -31.01
N GLU A 129 15.33 -39.64 -31.88
CA GLU A 129 15.92 -40.28 -33.07
C GLU A 129 16.81 -41.47 -32.70
N LYS A 130 17.67 -41.33 -31.68
CA LYS A 130 18.56 -42.43 -31.25
C LYS A 130 17.80 -43.60 -30.64
N LEU A 131 16.67 -43.36 -29.98
CA LEU A 131 15.85 -44.41 -29.38
C LEU A 131 14.96 -45.12 -30.41
N VAL A 132 14.46 -44.39 -31.41
CA VAL A 132 13.60 -44.93 -32.48
C VAL A 132 14.40 -45.69 -33.54
N LYS A 133 15.66 -45.28 -33.80
CA LYS A 133 16.52 -45.92 -34.81
C LYS A 133 16.89 -47.35 -34.39
N GLY A 134 16.10 -48.31 -34.88
CA GLY A 134 16.24 -49.75 -34.62
C GLY A 134 15.16 -50.35 -33.72
N ASN A 135 14.25 -49.55 -33.17
CA ASN A 135 13.12 -50.01 -32.34
C ASN A 135 11.81 -49.30 -32.76
N PRO A 136 11.09 -49.82 -33.77
CA PRO A 136 9.81 -49.24 -34.24
C PRO A 136 8.70 -49.20 -33.19
N SER A 137 8.87 -49.95 -32.09
CA SER A 137 7.96 -50.02 -30.96
C SER A 137 8.16 -48.90 -29.92
N ILE A 138 9.26 -48.13 -30.00
CA ILE A 138 9.49 -47.00 -29.11
C ILE A 138 8.81 -45.77 -29.71
N THR A 139 7.77 -45.30 -29.04
CA THR A 139 6.97 -44.12 -29.40
C THR A 139 7.84 -42.87 -29.52
N ASP A 140 7.50 -41.99 -30.48
CA ASP A 140 8.15 -40.69 -30.67
C ASP A 140 8.06 -39.84 -29.40
N LEU A 141 9.21 -39.65 -28.72
CA LEU A 141 9.32 -38.85 -27.50
C LEU A 141 9.28 -37.34 -27.76
N GLY A 142 9.36 -36.93 -29.03
CA GLY A 142 9.18 -35.55 -29.48
C GLY A 142 7.71 -35.12 -29.49
N ASP A 143 6.76 -36.05 -29.57
CA ASP A 143 5.33 -35.72 -29.64
C ASP A 143 4.84 -35.05 -28.33
N PRO A 144 4.41 -33.78 -28.37
CA PRO A 144 3.89 -33.07 -27.22
C PRO A 144 2.53 -33.60 -26.73
N ASN A 145 1.83 -34.40 -27.54
CA ASN A 145 0.53 -34.98 -27.25
C ASN A 145 0.60 -36.49 -26.99
N ARG A 146 1.79 -37.06 -26.72
CA ARG A 146 1.89 -38.47 -26.34
C ARG A 146 1.16 -38.75 -25.01
N PRO A 147 0.57 -39.95 -24.82
CA PRO A 147 -0.25 -40.27 -23.65
C PRO A 147 0.42 -39.97 -22.29
N MET A 148 1.72 -40.23 -22.15
CA MET A 148 2.46 -39.93 -20.92
C MET A 148 2.59 -38.42 -20.67
N LYS A 149 2.85 -37.62 -21.72
CA LYS A 149 3.00 -36.17 -21.61
C LYS A 149 1.66 -35.46 -21.40
N ILE A 150 0.57 -36.06 -21.89
CA ILE A 150 -0.78 -35.63 -21.53
C ILE A 150 -1.00 -35.81 -20.01
N GLY A 151 -0.61 -36.95 -19.44
CA GLY A 151 -0.69 -37.18 -17.99
C GLY A 151 0.12 -36.16 -17.18
N GLU A 152 1.34 -35.83 -17.62
CA GLU A 152 2.18 -34.78 -17.02
C GLU A 152 1.50 -33.40 -17.10
N LYS A 153 0.99 -33.00 -18.26
CA LYS A 153 0.24 -31.74 -18.45
C LYS A 153 -1.01 -31.64 -17.56
N TYR A 154 -1.71 -32.75 -17.33
CA TYR A 154 -2.85 -32.78 -16.41
C TYR A 154 -2.42 -32.64 -14.94
N GLY A 155 -1.20 -33.06 -14.59
CA GLY A 155 -0.62 -32.84 -13.26
C GLY A 155 -0.21 -31.39 -13.05
N GLU A 156 0.37 -30.75 -14.07
CA GLU A 156 0.79 -29.34 -14.04
C GLU A 156 -0.40 -28.38 -13.96
N LEU A 157 -1.55 -28.75 -14.57
CA LEU A 157 -2.78 -27.98 -14.58
C LEU A 157 -3.17 -27.45 -13.19
N TYR A 158 -3.03 -28.28 -12.15
CA TYR A 158 -3.46 -27.96 -10.78
C TYR A 158 -2.49 -27.07 -10.02
N ASP A 159 -1.23 -26.92 -10.47
CA ASP A 159 -0.19 -26.18 -9.74
C ASP A 159 0.02 -24.78 -10.35
N ASN A 160 0.11 -24.68 -11.69
CA ASN A 160 0.49 -23.42 -12.36
C ASN A 160 -0.73 -22.66 -12.88
N GLU A 161 -1.57 -23.31 -13.69
CA GLU A 161 -2.62 -22.62 -14.45
C GLU A 161 -3.82 -22.22 -13.58
N TRP A 162 -4.14 -23.00 -12.53
CA TRP A 162 -5.16 -22.63 -11.55
C TRP A 162 -4.72 -21.47 -10.67
N THR A 163 -3.44 -21.43 -10.28
CA THR A 163 -2.86 -20.32 -9.51
C THR A 163 -2.84 -19.05 -10.36
N ASP A 164 -2.36 -19.14 -11.60
CA ASP A 164 -2.34 -18.01 -12.55
C ASP A 164 -3.76 -17.50 -12.86
N ALA A 165 -4.72 -18.40 -13.07
CA ALA A 165 -6.11 -18.02 -13.30
C ALA A 165 -6.70 -17.27 -12.08
N MET A 166 -6.38 -17.71 -10.86
CA MET A 166 -6.79 -17.04 -9.62
C MET A 166 -6.12 -15.67 -9.45
N GLU A 167 -4.83 -15.55 -9.78
CA GLU A 167 -4.11 -14.27 -9.73
C GLU A 167 -4.68 -13.26 -10.73
N CYS A 168 -4.97 -13.68 -11.97
CA CYS A 168 -5.63 -12.84 -12.97
C CYS A 168 -7.03 -12.35 -12.54
N THR A 169 -7.69 -13.04 -11.60
CA THR A 169 -9.00 -12.59 -11.11
C THR A 169 -8.93 -11.37 -10.21
N ASN A 170 -7.75 -11.08 -9.62
CA ASN A 170 -7.52 -9.83 -8.90
C ASN A 170 -7.63 -8.60 -9.81
N ASP A 171 -7.36 -8.74 -11.11
CA ASP A 171 -7.51 -7.67 -12.10
C ASP A 171 -8.98 -7.38 -12.44
N ILE A 172 -9.87 -8.34 -12.19
CA ILE A 172 -11.32 -8.23 -12.46
C ILE A 172 -12.09 -7.79 -11.20
N LYS A 173 -11.47 -7.91 -10.03
CA LYS A 173 -11.98 -7.46 -8.72
C LYS A 173 -12.53 -6.01 -8.69
N PRO A 174 -11.94 -5.03 -9.41
CA PRO A 174 -12.46 -3.67 -9.46
C PRO A 174 -13.84 -3.53 -10.13
N PHE A 175 -14.26 -4.50 -10.96
CA PHE A 175 -15.57 -4.46 -11.62
C PHE A 175 -16.73 -4.90 -10.71
N TYR A 176 -16.41 -5.43 -9.53
CA TYR A 176 -17.37 -5.93 -8.54
C TYR A 176 -17.32 -5.15 -7.21
N SER A 177 -16.56 -4.05 -7.16
CA SER A 177 -16.12 -3.39 -5.92
C SER A 177 -17.18 -2.59 -5.15
N ASP A 178 -18.39 -2.42 -5.66
CA ASP A 178 -19.42 -1.62 -4.96
C ASP A 178 -20.27 -2.43 -3.99
N SER A 179 -20.14 -3.76 -3.98
CA SER A 179 -20.81 -4.61 -3.01
C SER A 179 -19.78 -5.49 -2.32
N VAL A 180 -19.62 -5.30 -1.01
CA VAL A 180 -18.99 -6.27 -0.10
C VAL A 180 -19.84 -7.53 -0.14
N HIS A 181 -19.65 -8.35 -1.17
CA HIS A 181 -20.22 -9.69 -1.23
C HIS A 181 -19.31 -10.59 -0.39
N PRO A 182 -19.80 -11.16 0.73
CA PRO A 182 -19.01 -12.01 1.61
C PRO A 182 -18.38 -13.22 0.90
N ASP A 183 -18.90 -13.57 -0.28
CA ASP A 183 -18.59 -14.83 -0.98
C ASP A 183 -18.10 -14.60 -2.42
N PHE A 184 -17.36 -13.50 -2.68
CA PHE A 184 -16.77 -13.24 -4.02
C PHE A 184 -15.96 -14.44 -4.54
N GLU A 185 -15.24 -15.11 -3.65
CA GLU A 185 -14.48 -16.31 -3.95
C GLU A 185 -15.38 -17.47 -4.40
N GLU A 186 -16.55 -17.66 -3.78
CA GLU A 186 -17.50 -18.71 -4.16
C GLU A 186 -18.08 -18.46 -5.55
N ILE A 187 -18.43 -17.21 -5.87
CA ILE A 187 -18.92 -16.82 -7.20
C ILE A 187 -17.85 -17.06 -8.27
N LEU A 188 -16.60 -16.74 -7.95
CA LEU A 188 -15.47 -16.93 -8.84
C LEU A 188 -15.21 -18.41 -9.13
N VAL A 189 -15.17 -19.23 -8.07
CA VAL A 189 -15.02 -20.69 -8.17
C VAL A 189 -16.15 -21.29 -8.99
N LEU A 190 -17.39 -20.83 -8.81
CA LEU A 190 -18.53 -21.24 -9.63
C LEU A 190 -18.36 -20.87 -11.11
N HIS A 191 -17.81 -19.69 -11.42
CA HIS A 191 -17.55 -19.26 -12.79
C HIS A 191 -16.45 -20.10 -13.46
N LEU A 192 -15.33 -20.32 -12.77
CA LEU A 192 -14.25 -21.18 -13.24
C LEU A 192 -14.73 -22.62 -13.46
N CYS A 193 -15.55 -23.15 -12.54
CA CYS A 193 -16.17 -24.46 -12.72
C CYS A 193 -17.06 -24.54 -13.98
N ARG A 194 -17.79 -23.48 -14.32
CA ARG A 194 -18.63 -23.44 -15.53
C ARG A 194 -17.77 -23.40 -16.80
N LEU A 195 -16.69 -22.62 -16.81
CA LEU A 195 -15.74 -22.58 -17.93
C LEU A 195 -15.10 -23.94 -18.13
N LEU A 196 -14.60 -24.57 -17.06
CA LEU A 196 -13.99 -25.89 -17.13
C LEU A 196 -14.98 -26.95 -17.66
N LYS A 197 -16.24 -26.92 -17.20
CA LYS A 197 -17.30 -27.80 -17.73
C LYS A 197 -17.54 -27.59 -19.22
N SER A 198 -17.53 -26.34 -19.67
CA SER A 198 -17.72 -26.00 -21.08
C SER A 198 -16.57 -26.50 -21.94
N CYS A 199 -15.32 -26.24 -21.51
CA CYS A 199 -14.11 -26.76 -22.17
C CYS A 199 -14.11 -28.29 -22.21
N TYR A 200 -14.46 -28.95 -21.10
CA TYR A 200 -14.54 -30.42 -21.06
C TYR A 200 -15.59 -30.96 -22.04
N HIS A 201 -16.76 -30.33 -22.12
CA HIS A 201 -17.80 -30.72 -23.07
C HIS A 201 -17.33 -30.56 -24.52
N GLU A 202 -16.68 -29.45 -24.84
CA GLU A 202 -16.10 -29.22 -26.17
C GLU A 202 -15.05 -30.28 -26.52
N CYS A 203 -14.16 -30.60 -25.58
CA CYS A 203 -13.17 -31.67 -25.74
C CYS A 203 -13.82 -33.03 -26.00
N LEU A 204 -14.97 -33.32 -25.37
CA LEU A 204 -15.72 -34.55 -25.63
C LEU A 204 -16.30 -34.58 -27.04
N VAL A 205 -16.90 -33.48 -27.50
CA VAL A 205 -17.43 -33.36 -28.86
C VAL A 205 -16.32 -33.57 -29.89
N LEU A 206 -15.18 -32.88 -29.73
CA LEU A 206 -14.03 -33.01 -30.60
C LEU A 206 -13.46 -34.44 -30.60
N ALA A 207 -13.38 -35.08 -29.43
CA ALA A 207 -12.92 -36.46 -29.32
C ALA A 207 -13.90 -37.42 -30.02
N ASP A 208 -15.20 -37.16 -29.99
CA ASP A 208 -16.21 -37.94 -30.70
C ASP A 208 -16.06 -37.78 -32.22
N GLU A 209 -15.92 -36.56 -32.71
CA GLU A 209 -15.69 -36.28 -34.13
C GLU A 209 -14.41 -36.94 -34.65
N GLN A 210 -13.34 -36.89 -33.87
CA GLN A 210 -12.07 -37.54 -34.22
C GLN A 210 -12.22 -39.05 -34.31
N ILE A 211 -12.91 -39.69 -33.37
CA ILE A 211 -13.14 -41.14 -33.43
C ILE A 211 -14.00 -41.50 -34.64
N ASP A 212 -15.07 -40.75 -34.91
CA ASP A 212 -15.91 -40.99 -36.10
C ASP A 212 -15.10 -40.84 -37.39
N LYS A 213 -14.20 -39.84 -37.47
CA LYS A 213 -13.31 -39.63 -38.62
C LYS A 213 -12.31 -40.76 -38.80
N ILE A 214 -11.67 -41.20 -37.71
CA ILE A 214 -10.73 -42.34 -37.72
C ILE A 214 -11.48 -43.62 -38.13
N GLY A 215 -12.66 -43.87 -37.55
CA GLY A 215 -13.49 -45.03 -37.86
C GLY A 215 -13.88 -45.09 -39.34
N LYS A 216 -14.32 -43.96 -39.91
CA LYS A 216 -14.62 -43.87 -41.36
C LYS A 216 -13.38 -44.12 -42.22
N THR A 217 -12.25 -43.51 -41.88
CA THR A 217 -10.99 -43.69 -42.62
C THR A 217 -10.53 -45.16 -42.61
N ILE A 218 -10.64 -45.83 -41.46
CA ILE A 218 -10.33 -47.26 -41.32
C ILE A 218 -11.32 -48.10 -42.15
N ALA A 219 -12.61 -47.80 -42.08
CA ALA A 219 -13.64 -48.51 -42.84
C ALA A 219 -13.43 -48.41 -44.35
N GLU A 220 -13.12 -47.21 -44.85
CA GLU A 220 -12.75 -46.95 -46.24
C GLU A 220 -11.49 -47.73 -46.65
N THR A 221 -10.46 -47.72 -45.80
CA THR A 221 -9.19 -48.42 -46.06
C THR A 221 -9.37 -49.95 -46.08
N LEU A 222 -10.28 -50.47 -45.26
CA LEU A 222 -10.59 -51.90 -45.16
C LEU A 222 -11.76 -52.34 -46.06
N CYS A 223 -12.30 -51.45 -46.88
CA CYS A 223 -13.46 -51.69 -47.75
C CYS A 223 -14.70 -52.25 -47.00
N LEU A 224 -14.91 -51.82 -45.76
CA LEU A 224 -16.05 -52.24 -44.96
C LEU A 224 -17.27 -51.34 -45.25
N ASN A 225 -18.42 -51.94 -45.56
CA ASN A 225 -19.68 -51.22 -45.70
C ASN A 225 -20.26 -50.87 -44.32
N ILE A 226 -19.79 -49.77 -43.75
CA ILE A 226 -20.29 -49.22 -42.49
C ILE A 226 -21.35 -48.18 -42.83
N SER A 227 -22.59 -48.41 -42.39
CA SER A 227 -23.75 -47.55 -42.72
C SER A 227 -24.18 -46.66 -41.55
N SER A 228 -23.77 -47.01 -40.33
CA SER A 228 -24.14 -46.31 -39.09
C SER A 228 -22.97 -46.19 -38.10
N ARG A 229 -23.12 -45.30 -37.11
CA ARG A 229 -22.14 -45.10 -36.02
C ARG A 229 -22.03 -46.33 -35.10
N GLU A 230 -23.11 -47.10 -34.99
CA GLU A 230 -23.17 -48.32 -34.20
C GLU A 230 -22.30 -49.42 -34.82
N ASP A 231 -22.24 -49.50 -36.14
CA ASP A 231 -21.37 -50.44 -36.87
C ASP A 231 -19.87 -50.16 -36.63
N ILE A 232 -19.49 -48.90 -36.40
CA ILE A 232 -18.11 -48.51 -36.05
C ILE A 232 -17.76 -48.98 -34.63
N CYS A 233 -18.71 -48.88 -33.69
CA CYS A 233 -18.53 -49.34 -32.32
C CYS A 233 -18.48 -50.86 -32.19
N ASP A 234 -18.99 -51.60 -33.19
CA ASP A 234 -18.95 -53.07 -33.22
C ASP A 234 -17.66 -53.68 -33.75
N LEU A 235 -16.74 -52.86 -34.29
CA LEU A 235 -15.37 -53.28 -34.58
C LEU A 235 -14.70 -53.73 -33.26
N SER A 236 -14.06 -54.90 -33.25
CA SER A 236 -13.50 -55.50 -32.03
C SER A 236 -12.50 -54.60 -31.30
N LEU A 237 -11.78 -53.74 -32.03
CA LEU A 237 -10.87 -52.72 -31.48
C LEU A 237 -11.59 -51.53 -30.80
N CYS A 238 -12.84 -51.23 -31.18
CA CYS A 238 -13.59 -50.08 -30.69
C CYS A 238 -14.49 -50.39 -29.49
N LYS A 239 -14.80 -51.68 -29.23
CA LYS A 239 -15.63 -52.11 -28.09
C LYS A 239 -15.04 -51.72 -26.74
N ASP A 240 -13.73 -51.88 -26.57
CA ASP A 240 -13.05 -51.52 -25.32
C ASP A 240 -13.01 -50.00 -25.10
N VAL A 241 -12.84 -49.23 -26.18
CA VAL A 241 -12.84 -47.76 -26.14
C VAL A 241 -14.24 -47.21 -25.82
N ALA A 242 -15.29 -47.78 -26.43
CA ALA A 242 -16.68 -47.42 -26.19
C ALA A 242 -17.12 -47.76 -24.75
N THR A 243 -16.70 -48.91 -24.23
CA THR A 243 -17.00 -49.35 -22.86
C THR A 243 -16.28 -48.48 -21.82
N GLN A 244 -15.00 -48.18 -22.02
CA GLN A 244 -14.27 -47.23 -21.15
C GLN A 244 -14.82 -45.79 -21.24
N ARG A 245 -15.37 -45.37 -22.39
CA ARG A 245 -16.04 -44.07 -22.52
C ARG A 245 -17.33 -44.00 -21.70
N ARG A 246 -18.19 -45.02 -21.77
CA ARG A 246 -19.41 -45.08 -20.94
C ARG A 246 -19.09 -45.05 -19.44
N LEU A 247 -18.12 -45.87 -19.01
CA LEU A 247 -17.69 -45.90 -17.60
C LEU A 247 -17.11 -44.56 -17.13
N ARG A 248 -16.33 -43.86 -17.97
CA ARG A 248 -15.79 -42.52 -17.64
C ARG A 248 -16.88 -41.45 -17.57
N HIS A 249 -17.85 -41.48 -18.48
CA HIS A 249 -19.01 -40.58 -18.44
C HIS A 249 -19.84 -40.80 -17.18
N GLU A 250 -20.14 -42.05 -16.82
CA GLU A 250 -20.89 -42.37 -15.61
C GLU A 250 -20.11 -42.00 -14.34
N HIS A 251 -18.80 -42.23 -14.29
CA HIS A 251 -17.99 -41.83 -13.14
C HIS A 251 -17.91 -40.32 -12.96
N PHE A 252 -17.72 -39.56 -14.06
CA PHE A 252 -17.67 -38.10 -14.00
C PHE A 252 -19.05 -37.51 -13.71
N ALA A 253 -20.11 -38.04 -14.32
CA ALA A 253 -21.48 -37.66 -14.00
C ALA A 253 -21.84 -37.97 -12.54
N ASN A 254 -21.48 -39.14 -12.01
CA ASN A 254 -21.70 -39.50 -10.60
C ASN A 254 -20.88 -38.65 -9.63
N TYR A 255 -19.64 -38.31 -9.98
CA TYR A 255 -18.80 -37.41 -9.19
C TYR A 255 -19.38 -35.99 -9.15
N LEU A 256 -19.85 -35.49 -10.30
CA LEU A 256 -20.53 -34.20 -10.42
C LEU A 256 -21.89 -34.20 -9.71
N PHE A 257 -22.67 -35.28 -9.80
CA PHE A 257 -23.99 -35.39 -9.15
C PHE A 257 -23.84 -35.45 -7.63
N LYS A 258 -22.84 -36.19 -7.11
CA LYS A 258 -22.50 -36.18 -5.68
C LYS A 258 -22.10 -34.78 -5.19
N ASN A 259 -21.28 -34.06 -5.95
CA ASN A 259 -20.88 -32.70 -5.57
C ASN A 259 -22.00 -31.67 -5.73
N GLN A 260 -22.91 -31.83 -6.69
CA GLN A 260 -24.10 -31.00 -6.85
C GLN A 260 -25.16 -31.28 -5.77
N ILE A 261 -25.27 -32.53 -5.29
CA ILE A 261 -26.07 -32.88 -4.11
C ILE A 261 -25.44 -32.29 -2.85
N ILE A 262 -24.12 -32.38 -2.66
CA ILE A 262 -23.44 -31.78 -1.49
C ILE A 262 -23.64 -30.26 -1.46
N GLY A 263 -23.49 -29.57 -2.61
CA GLY A 263 -23.79 -28.14 -2.72
C GLY A 263 -25.25 -27.79 -2.43
N LYS A 264 -26.21 -28.53 -2.99
CA LYS A 264 -27.65 -28.32 -2.71
C LYS A 264 -28.05 -28.68 -1.27
N THR A 265 -27.41 -29.68 -0.67
CA THR A 265 -27.69 -30.12 0.71
C THR A 265 -27.09 -29.14 1.72
N ALA A 266 -25.91 -28.57 1.43
CA ALA A 266 -25.32 -27.49 2.22
C ALA A 266 -26.17 -26.20 2.15
N MET A 267 -26.65 -25.85 0.95
CA MET A 267 -27.52 -24.70 0.71
C MET A 267 -28.90 -24.87 1.37
N ASN A 268 -29.49 -26.07 1.31
CA ASN A 268 -30.73 -26.39 2.04
C ASN A 268 -30.53 -26.45 3.56
N ALA A 269 -29.38 -26.93 4.05
CA ALA A 269 -29.05 -26.93 5.48
C ALA A 269 -28.83 -25.51 6.00
N TRP A 270 -28.29 -24.62 5.18
CA TRP A 270 -28.11 -23.20 5.48
C TRP A 270 -29.45 -22.44 5.52
N ASP A 271 -30.35 -22.70 4.57
CA ASP A 271 -31.73 -22.17 4.59
C ASP A 271 -32.54 -22.67 5.80
N TYR A 272 -32.31 -23.93 6.22
CA TYR A 272 -32.95 -24.49 7.41
C TYR A 272 -32.38 -23.89 8.71
N ALA A 273 -31.07 -23.63 8.74
CA ALA A 273 -30.39 -22.97 9.86
C ALA A 273 -30.85 -21.51 10.02
N HIS A 274 -30.99 -20.75 8.93
CA HIS A 274 -31.53 -19.38 8.96
C HIS A 274 -32.98 -19.32 9.43
N LYS A 275 -33.85 -20.18 8.89
CA LYS A 275 -35.26 -20.25 9.34
C LYS A 275 -35.39 -20.68 10.81
N SER A 276 -34.46 -21.50 11.32
CA SER A 276 -34.44 -21.86 12.74
C SER A 276 -33.91 -20.73 13.64
N ALA A 277 -32.98 -19.90 13.15
CA ALA A 277 -32.47 -18.74 13.86
C ALA A 277 -33.54 -17.65 14.01
N ASP A 278 -34.32 -17.39 12.95
CA ASP A 278 -35.43 -16.43 12.97
C ASP A 278 -36.55 -16.84 13.95
N VAL A 279 -36.82 -18.15 14.06
CA VAL A 279 -37.81 -18.69 15.00
C VAL A 279 -37.31 -18.60 16.46
N ILE A 280 -36.01 -18.81 16.68
CA ILE A 280 -35.38 -18.64 18.00
C ILE A 280 -35.36 -17.17 18.41
N GLU A 281 -35.12 -16.24 17.48
CA GLU A 281 -35.15 -14.80 17.76
C GLU A 281 -36.57 -14.29 18.05
N LEU A 282 -37.59 -14.87 17.41
CA LEU A 282 -38.99 -14.57 17.68
C LEU A 282 -39.44 -15.09 19.07
N LEU A 283 -38.97 -16.27 19.47
CA LEU A 283 -39.25 -16.87 20.79
C LEU A 283 -38.51 -16.19 21.95
N MET A 284 -37.41 -15.48 21.68
CA MET A 284 -36.70 -14.68 22.69
C MET A 284 -37.28 -13.25 22.85
N LYS A 285 -38.20 -12.83 21.98
CA LYS A 285 -38.84 -11.49 22.00
C LYS A 285 -40.29 -11.50 22.52
N THR A 286 -40.85 -12.66 22.85
CA THR A 286 -42.16 -12.85 23.52
C THR A 286 -41.98 -13.32 24.95
#